data_AF-A0A2M7SS87-F1
#
_entry.id   AF-A0A2M7SS87-F1
#
_cell.length_a   1.000
_cell.length_b   1.000
_cell.length_c   1.000
_cell.angle_alpha   90.00
_cell.angle_beta   90.00
_cell.angle_gamma   90.00
#
_symmetry.space_group_name_H-M   'P 1'
#
loop_
_entity.id
_entity.type
_entity.pdbx_description
1 polymer ?
#
loop_
_entity_poly.entity_id
_entity_poly.type
_entity_poly.pdbx_seq_one_letter_code
_entity_poly.pdbx_strand_id
1 'polypeptide(L)'
;MGRCPQCGEYNSMVEEIVAEEPLGKSVMRGLSGLSSPRRLAEVSSETEERIPLPMGEFARALGGGIVPGSIVLVGGDPGIGKSTLMLQMTLEMANRLRVLYVS
;
A
#
# COMPACT_ATOMS: atom_id res chain seq x y z
N MET A 1 42.29 22.40 -8.77
CA MET A 1 41.70 22.93 -10.02
C MET A 1 41.37 24.40 -9.76
N GLY A 2 42.15 25.34 -10.30
CA GLY A 2 42.06 26.78 -9.95
C GLY A 2 42.05 27.72 -11.16
N ARG A 3 41.85 27.15 -12.36
CA ARG A 3 41.92 27.85 -13.65
C ARG A 3 40.59 27.68 -14.38
N CYS A 4 39.95 28.78 -14.77
CA CYS A 4 38.70 28.75 -15.51
C CYS A 4 38.91 28.11 -16.90
N PRO A 5 38.14 27.08 -17.29
CA PRO A 5 38.32 26.40 -18.57
C PRO A 5 37.90 27.24 -19.79
N GLN A 6 37.15 28.33 -19.58
CA GLN A 6 36.64 29.18 -20.66
C GLN A 6 37.56 30.36 -21.00
N CYS A 7 38.17 31.01 -20.00
CA CYS A 7 39.08 32.15 -20.21
C CYS A 7 40.54 31.86 -19.82
N GLY A 8 40.82 30.75 -19.15
CA GLY A 8 42.18 30.35 -18.78
C GLY A 8 42.79 31.16 -17.63
N GLU A 9 42.06 32.09 -17.01
CA GLU A 9 42.54 32.83 -15.84
C GLU A 9 42.51 32.00 -14.57
N TYR A 10 43.45 32.29 -13.68
CA TYR A 10 43.55 31.69 -12.35
C TYR A 10 42.78 32.53 -11.32
N ASN A 11 42.20 31.89 -10.31
CA ASN A 11 41.43 32.53 -9.22
C ASN A 11 40.10 33.19 -9.63
N SER A 12 39.55 32.84 -10.81
CA SER A 12 38.27 33.37 -11.29
C SER A 12 37.06 32.46 -11.00
N MET A 13 37.27 31.31 -10.37
CA MET A 13 36.18 30.41 -9.95
C MET A 13 35.71 30.79 -8.55
N VAL A 14 34.43 31.07 -8.41
CA VAL A 14 33.77 31.35 -7.13
C VAL A 14 32.87 30.17 -6.80
N GLU A 15 32.89 29.73 -5.55
CA GLU A 15 32.05 28.64 -5.06
C GLU A 15 30.60 29.10 -4.93
N GLU A 16 29.70 28.50 -5.71
CA GLU A 16 28.27 28.72 -5.60
C GLU A 16 27.68 27.73 -4.59
N ILE A 17 27.25 28.26 -3.44
CA ILE A 17 26.55 27.46 -2.44
C ILE A 17 25.10 27.31 -2.91
N VAL A 18 24.77 26.16 -3.49
CA VAL A 18 23.39 25.81 -3.80
C VAL A 18 22.69 25.55 -2.46
N ALA A 19 21.83 26.48 -2.04
CA ALA A 19 20.97 26.24 -0.89
C ALA A 19 20.00 25.09 -1.21
N GLU A 20 19.95 24.07 -0.35
CA GLU A 20 18.95 23.02 -0.47
C GLU A 20 17.55 23.64 -0.30
N GLU A 21 16.73 23.57 -1.34
CA GLU A 21 15.31 23.94 -1.23
C GLU A 21 14.69 23.08 -0.12
N PRO A 22 13.87 23.65 0.79
CA PRO A 22 13.22 22.86 1.82
C PRO A 22 12.38 21.81 1.13
N LEU A 23 12.76 20.53 1.31
CA LEU A 23 12.00 19.37 0.85
C LEU A 23 10.55 19.56 1.28
N GLY A 24 9.69 19.91 0.31
CA GLY A 24 8.26 20.05 0.53
C GLY A 24 7.79 18.79 1.23
N LYS A 25 7.10 18.94 2.37
CA LYS A 25 6.67 17.82 3.22
C LYS A 25 6.05 16.75 2.33
N SER A 26 6.81 15.67 2.11
CA SER A 26 6.29 14.47 1.48
C SER A 26 5.20 13.98 2.40
N VAL A 27 3.94 14.20 2.02
CA VAL A 27 2.81 13.53 2.66
C VAL A 27 3.00 12.07 2.31
N MET A 28 3.65 11.35 3.21
CA MET A 28 3.80 9.91 3.16
C MET A 28 2.38 9.32 3.20
N ARG A 29 1.80 9.08 2.01
CA ARG A 29 0.54 8.37 1.84
C ARG A 29 0.78 6.88 2.07
N GLY A 30 1.20 6.55 3.29
CA GLY A 30 1.22 5.18 3.83
C GLY A 30 0.01 4.99 4.73
N LEU A 31 -0.48 3.74 4.80
CA LEU A 31 -1.53 3.30 5.72
C LEU A 31 -1.23 3.83 7.13
N SER A 32 -1.91 4.91 7.51
CA SER A 32 -1.75 5.56 8.81
C SER A 32 -2.51 4.76 9.88
N GLY A 33 -2.06 3.54 10.13
CA GLY A 33 -2.22 2.90 11.42
C GLY A 33 -0.99 3.26 12.25
N LEU A 34 -1.10 4.23 13.15
CA LEU A 34 -0.04 4.55 14.11
C LEU A 34 0.04 3.39 15.12
N SER A 35 0.65 2.26 14.73
CA SER A 35 1.01 1.23 15.69
C SER A 35 2.17 1.76 16.54
N SER A 36 2.03 1.66 17.85
CA SER A 36 3.08 2.00 18.82
C SER A 36 3.68 0.71 19.36
N PRO A 37 5.00 0.68 19.64
CA PRO A 37 5.60 -0.45 20.34
C PRO A 37 4.90 -0.66 21.70
N ARG A 38 4.47 -1.89 21.98
CA ARG A 38 3.85 -2.30 23.24
C ARG A 38 4.46 -3.62 23.69
N ARG A 39 4.40 -3.92 25.00
CA ARG A 39 4.80 -5.25 25.48
C ARG A 39 3.78 -6.27 24.99
N LEU A 40 4.21 -7.51 24.73
CA LEU A 40 3.31 -8.55 24.25
C LEU A 40 2.13 -8.80 25.22
N ALA A 41 2.36 -8.68 26.53
CA ALA A 41 1.32 -8.81 27.56
C ALA A 41 0.26 -7.70 27.54
N GLU A 42 0.51 -6.60 26.82
CA GLU A 42 -0.40 -5.45 26.67
C GLU A 42 -1.17 -5.48 25.34
N VAL A 43 -0.94 -6.48 24.49
CA VAL A 43 -1.66 -6.66 23.23
C VAL A 43 -3.00 -7.34 23.51
N SER A 44 -4.11 -6.64 23.26
CA SER A 44 -5.45 -7.22 23.31
C SER A 44 -5.72 -8.04 22.04
N SER A 45 -6.41 -9.16 22.20
CA SER A 45 -6.99 -9.92 21.08
C SER A 45 -8.40 -9.40 20.81
N GLU A 46 -8.51 -8.23 20.18
CA GLU A 46 -9.81 -7.75 19.69
C GLU A 46 -10.11 -8.43 18.35
N THR A 47 -11.33 -8.97 18.24
CA THR A 47 -11.82 -9.55 17.00
C THR A 47 -12.29 -8.43 16.10
N GLU A 48 -11.58 -8.17 15.00
CA GLU A 48 -12.07 -7.21 14.00
C GLU A 48 -13.37 -7.70 13.35
N GLU A 49 -14.29 -6.76 13.11
CA GLU A 49 -15.55 -7.03 12.43
C GLU A 49 -15.27 -7.36 10.96
N ARG A 50 -15.57 -8.59 10.55
CA ARG A 50 -15.31 -9.10 9.20
C ARG A 50 -16.55 -9.00 8.35
N ILE A 51 -16.36 -8.63 7.08
CA ILE A 51 -17.39 -8.70 6.06
C ILE A 51 -17.60 -10.18 5.71
N PRO A 52 -18.78 -10.76 5.96
CA PRO A 52 -19.05 -12.15 5.66
C PRO A 52 -19.06 -12.37 4.15
N LEU A 53 -18.52 -13.51 3.73
CA LEU A 53 -18.45 -13.89 2.32
C LEU A 53 -19.45 -15.00 2.00
N PRO A 54 -20.11 -14.94 0.83
CA PRO A 54 -21.09 -15.94 0.43
C PRO A 54 -20.46 -17.31 0.10
N MET A 55 -19.20 -17.33 -0.35
CA MET A 55 -18.44 -18.56 -0.57
C MET A 55 -17.72 -19.01 0.70
N GLY A 56 -18.28 -20.01 1.40
CA GLY A 56 -17.78 -20.47 2.70
C GLY A 56 -16.30 -20.90 2.70
N GLU A 57 -15.84 -21.61 1.67
CA GLU A 57 -14.44 -22.04 1.56
C GLU A 57 -13.47 -20.87 1.41
N PHE A 58 -13.87 -19.86 0.64
CA PHE A 58 -13.09 -18.64 0.49
C PHE A 58 -13.10 -17.81 1.78
N ALA A 59 -14.25 -17.73 2.46
CA ALA A 59 -14.36 -17.13 3.78
C ALA A 59 -13.42 -17.81 4.78
N ARG A 60 -13.40 -19.14 4.80
CA ARG A 60 -12.53 -19.95 5.66
C ARG A 60 -11.05 -19.68 5.39
N ALA A 61 -10.65 -19.62 4.12
CA ALA A 61 -9.28 -19.28 3.73
C ALA A 61 -8.84 -17.89 4.22
N LEU A 62 -9.78 -16.94 4.34
CA LEU A 62 -9.52 -15.60 4.85
C LEU A 62 -9.66 -15.47 6.38
N GLY A 63 -9.96 -16.56 7.10
CA GLY A 63 -10.18 -16.52 8.55
C GLY A 63 -11.58 -16.04 8.95
N GLY A 64 -12.59 -16.35 8.12
CA GLY A 64 -14.01 -16.11 8.37
C GLY A 64 -14.65 -14.99 7.52
N GLY A 65 -13.87 -14.22 6.77
CA GLY A 65 -14.37 -13.12 5.95
C GLY A 65 -13.31 -12.06 5.65
N ILE A 66 -13.70 -10.99 4.95
CA ILE A 66 -12.79 -9.88 4.59
C ILE A 66 -12.68 -8.90 5.76
N VAL A 67 -11.46 -8.51 6.11
CA VAL A 67 -11.19 -7.44 7.08
C VAL A 67 -11.32 -6.07 6.39
N PRO A 68 -12.15 -5.13 6.87
CA PRO A 68 -12.25 -3.79 6.29
C PRO A 68 -10.89 -3.07 6.24
N GLY A 69 -10.60 -2.36 5.15
CA GLY A 69 -9.32 -1.65 4.99
C GLY A 69 -8.10 -2.56 4.73
N SER A 70 -8.31 -3.87 4.54
CA SER A 70 -7.26 -4.81 4.20
C SER A 70 -7.02 -4.92 2.68
N ILE A 71 -5.87 -5.49 2.32
CA ILE A 71 -5.53 -5.88 0.95
C ILE A 71 -5.32 -7.39 0.94
N VAL A 72 -5.99 -8.08 0.01
CA VAL A 72 -5.86 -9.52 -0.20
C VAL A 72 -5.29 -9.77 -1.59
N LEU A 73 -4.18 -10.50 -1.66
CA LEU A 73 -3.57 -10.93 -2.91
C LEU A 73 -4.05 -12.35 -3.27
N VAL A 74 -4.67 -12.50 -4.44
CA VAL A 74 -5.10 -13.82 -4.96
C VAL A 74 -4.12 -14.29 -6.04
N GLY A 75 -3.25 -15.23 -5.66
CA GLY A 75 -2.24 -15.83 -6.54
C GLY A 75 -2.68 -17.18 -7.14
N GLY A 76 -1.96 -17.64 -8.16
CA GLY A 76 -2.18 -18.93 -8.82
C GLY A 76 -1.81 -18.92 -10.30
N ASP A 77 -1.71 -20.10 -10.91
CA ASP A 77 -1.26 -20.25 -12.30
C ASP A 77 -2.15 -19.52 -13.32
N PRO A 78 -1.60 -19.10 -14.48
CA PRO A 78 -2.41 -18.61 -15.58
C PRO A 78 -3.49 -19.62 -15.97
N GLY A 79 -4.74 -19.17 -16.12
CA GLY A 79 -5.85 -20.05 -16.51
C GLY A 79 -6.53 -20.82 -15.37
N ILE A 80 -6.02 -20.79 -14.12
CA ILE A 80 -6.64 -21.50 -12.99
C ILE A 80 -8.02 -20.95 -12.55
N GLY A 81 -8.47 -19.83 -13.15
CA GLY A 81 -9.79 -19.26 -12.88
C GLY A 81 -9.85 -18.18 -11.80
N LYS A 82 -8.73 -17.52 -11.47
CA LYS A 82 -8.69 -16.42 -10.47
C LYS A 82 -9.72 -15.32 -10.76
N SER A 83 -9.74 -14.78 -11.98
CA SER A 83 -10.69 -13.74 -12.37
C SER A 83 -12.13 -14.24 -12.35
N THR A 84 -12.36 -15.51 -12.72
CA THR A 84 -13.69 -16.13 -12.65
C THR A 84 -14.20 -16.23 -11.21
N LEU A 85 -13.35 -16.72 -10.30
CA LEU A 85 -13.66 -16.81 -8.87
C LEU A 85 -13.96 -15.42 -8.29
N MET A 86 -13.10 -14.44 -8.58
CA MET A 86 -13.28 -13.07 -8.11
C MET A 86 -14.56 -12.46 -8.66
N LEU A 87 -14.84 -12.62 -9.95
CA LEU A 87 -16.08 -12.11 -10.57
C LEU A 87 -17.33 -12.72 -9.92
N GLN A 88 -17.35 -14.04 -9.72
CA GLN A 88 -18.46 -14.74 -9.06
C GLN A 88 -18.68 -14.24 -7.64
N MET A 89 -17.61 -14.11 -6.85
CA MET A 89 -17.69 -13.57 -5.49
C MET A 89 -18.22 -12.14 -5.48
N THR A 90 -17.71 -11.30 -6.38
CA THR A 90 -18.09 -9.88 -6.50
C THR A 90 -19.57 -9.75 -6.85
N LEU A 91 -20.08 -10.56 -7.78
CA LEU A 91 -21.50 -10.59 -8.15
C LEU A 91 -22.39 -10.98 -6.97
N GLU A 92 -22.01 -12.00 -6.20
CA GLU A 92 -22.79 -12.38 -5.02
C GLU A 92 -22.77 -11.32 -3.92
N MET A 93 -21.60 -10.71 -3.68
CA MET A 93 -21.46 -9.61 -2.71
C MET A 93 -22.23 -8.35 -3.13
N ALA A 94 -22.32 -8.07 -4.43
CA ALA A 94 -23.03 -6.90 -4.97
C ALA A 94 -24.53 -6.90 -4.65
N ASN A 95 -25.12 -8.06 -4.31
CA ASN A 95 -26.50 -8.15 -3.85
C ASN A 95 -26.74 -7.51 -2.47
N ARG A 96 -25.68 -7.30 -1.67
CA ARG A 96 -25.78 -6.81 -0.29
C ARG A 96 -24.89 -5.61 -0.01
N LEU A 97 -23.81 -5.45 -0.78
CA LEU A 97 -22.78 -4.45 -0.58
C LEU A 97 -22.50 -3.70 -1.89
N ARG A 98 -21.97 -2.49 -1.78
CA ARG A 98 -21.47 -1.76 -2.93
C ARG A 98 -20.09 -2.31 -3.30
N VAL A 99 -19.95 -2.84 -4.51
CA VAL A 99 -18.69 -3.44 -4.98
C VAL A 99 -18.28 -2.83 -6.31
N LEU A 100 -16.98 -2.59 -6.47
CA LEU A 100 -16.37 -2.12 -7.73
C LEU A 100 -15.42 -3.20 -8.24
N TYR A 101 -15.70 -3.74 -9.43
CA TYR A 101 -14.80 -4.65 -10.13
C TYR A 101 -14.06 -3.87 -11.22
N VAL A 102 -12.73 -3.93 -11.22
CA VAL A 102 -11.87 -3.28 -12.22
C VAL A 102 -11.07 -4.36 -12.93
N SER A 103 -11.11 -4.38 -14.27
CA SER A 103 -10.44 -5.36 -15.13
C SER A 103 -9.48 -4.67 -16.10
#